data_AF-A0A850QE70-F1
#
_entry.id   AF-A0A850QE70-F1
#
_cell.length_a   1.000
_cell.length_b   1.000
_cell.length_c   1.000
_cell.angle_alpha   90.00
_cell.angle_beta   90.00
_cell.angle_gamma   90.00
#
_symmetry.space_group_name_H-M   'P 1'
#
loop_
_entity.id
_entity.type
_entity.pdbx_description
1 polymer ?
#
loop_
_entity_poly.entity_id
_entity_poly.type
_entity_poly.pdbx_seq_one_letter_code
_entity_poly.pdbx_strand_id
1 'polypeptide(L)'
;MPTTRRVINYWQLALLGCVATILWPFAVPAQTLYRCGNTYQDQPCGKGQQERVISVLHAPPENPAANIDASCRQRGEEAKKIIWMREVGATQERLLADGGSEERRKLIGDIYAQRGNSADVRAAVEKDCMEEKNRSRPPLKSSAGNNSATKPDTTGDTASASAAASANTRNSDATRIQGLCKQLREVLSHMQNGERSGGNAEEMDNMKTMRRDTEKEIKNLGCTNAR
;
A
#
# COMPACT_ATOMS: atom_id res chain seq x y z
N MET A 1 -7.79 -33.77 -56.75
CA MET A 1 -7.82 -33.57 -55.29
C MET A 1 -6.40 -33.73 -54.75
N PRO A 2 -5.69 -32.67 -54.38
CA PRO A 2 -4.36 -32.78 -53.78
C PRO A 2 -4.46 -32.91 -52.26
N THR A 3 -3.94 -34.01 -51.72
CA THR A 3 -3.75 -34.29 -50.30
C THR A 3 -2.49 -33.61 -49.79
N THR A 4 -2.66 -32.54 -49.01
CA THR A 4 -1.56 -31.82 -48.34
C THR A 4 -1.12 -32.59 -47.09
N ARG A 5 0.03 -33.26 -47.17
CA ARG A 5 0.72 -33.82 -45.99
C ARG A 5 1.36 -32.68 -45.19
N ARG A 6 0.91 -32.48 -43.95
CA ARG A 6 1.55 -31.57 -42.98
C ARG A 6 2.78 -32.25 -42.40
N VAL A 7 3.95 -31.66 -42.64
CA VAL A 7 5.22 -32.05 -42.02
C VAL A 7 5.22 -31.47 -40.61
N ILE A 8 5.17 -32.33 -39.59
CA ILE A 8 5.22 -31.94 -38.19
C ILE A 8 6.69 -31.66 -37.84
N ASN A 9 7.01 -30.39 -37.56
CA ASN A 9 8.35 -29.96 -37.20
C ASN A 9 8.64 -30.30 -35.72
N TYR A 10 9.46 -31.33 -35.51
CA TYR A 10 9.86 -31.84 -34.19
C TYR A 10 10.56 -30.81 -33.28
N TRP A 11 11.02 -29.68 -33.82
CA TRP A 11 11.61 -28.59 -33.05
C TRP A 11 10.61 -27.86 -32.14
N GLN A 12 9.31 -27.82 -32.48
CA GLN A 12 8.29 -27.22 -31.60
C GLN A 12 8.00 -28.07 -30.36
N LEU A 13 8.17 -29.39 -30.43
CA LEU A 13 7.94 -30.28 -29.28
C LEU A 13 9.11 -30.24 -28.27
N ALA A 14 10.34 -30.00 -28.74
CA ALA A 14 11.50 -29.88 -27.85
C ALA A 14 11.51 -28.59 -27.00
N LEU A 15 10.98 -27.49 -27.54
CA LEU A 15 10.89 -26.20 -26.83
C LEU A 15 9.79 -26.18 -25.76
N LEU A 16 8.72 -26.96 -25.91
CA LEU A 16 7.67 -27.09 -24.90
C LEU A 16 8.08 -27.96 -23.69
N GLY A 17 9.11 -28.80 -23.81
CA GLY A 17 9.56 -29.69 -22.74
C GLY A 17 10.40 -29.04 -21.63
N CYS A 18 11.09 -27.93 -21.92
CA CYS A 18 12.03 -27.31 -20.96
C CYS A 18 11.40 -26.27 -20.02
N VAL A 19 10.18 -25.80 -20.28
CA VAL A 19 9.54 -24.76 -19.45
C VAL A 19 8.80 -25.35 -18.23
N ALA A 20 8.55 -26.67 -18.22
CA ALA A 20 7.73 -27.32 -17.18
C ALA A 20 8.47 -27.65 -15.87
N THR A 21 9.79 -27.44 -15.76
CA THR A 21 10.58 -27.88 -14.59
C THR A 21 11.09 -26.76 -13.68
N ILE A 22 10.79 -25.47 -13.95
CA ILE A 22 11.33 -24.34 -13.17
C ILE A 22 10.34 -23.85 -12.08
N LEU A 23 9.12 -24.38 -12.02
CA LEU A 23 8.11 -24.01 -11.01
C LEU A 23 8.11 -24.97 -9.80
N TRP A 24 9.26 -25.10 -9.13
CA TRP A 24 9.26 -25.59 -7.74
C TRP A 24 9.42 -24.41 -6.78
N PRO A 25 8.38 -24.06 -6.00
CA PRO A 25 8.50 -23.06 -4.96
C PRO A 25 9.35 -23.63 -3.84
N PHE A 26 10.63 -23.22 -3.77
CA PHE A 26 11.40 -23.35 -2.54
C PHE A 26 10.72 -22.47 -1.49
N ALA A 27 9.96 -23.08 -0.59
CA ALA A 27 9.44 -22.43 0.59
C ALA A 27 10.64 -22.01 1.45
N VAL A 28 11.08 -20.76 1.30
CA VAL A 28 12.09 -20.16 2.16
C VAL A 28 11.49 -20.12 3.56
N PRO A 29 12.04 -20.87 4.56
CA PRO A 29 11.54 -20.77 5.91
C PRO A 29 11.80 -19.35 6.39
N ALA A 30 10.72 -18.61 6.69
CA ALA A 30 10.81 -17.29 7.29
C ALA A 30 11.63 -17.42 8.60
N GLN A 31 12.81 -16.80 8.63
CA GLN A 31 13.68 -16.84 9.81
C GLN A 31 13.02 -16.03 10.92
N THR A 32 12.54 -16.72 11.95
CA THR A 32 11.99 -16.12 13.16
C THR A 32 13.15 -15.60 14.01
N LEU A 33 13.51 -14.33 13.86
CA LEU A 33 14.47 -13.65 14.72
C LEU A 33 13.81 -13.20 16.02
N TYR A 34 14.37 -13.60 17.17
CA TYR A 34 13.90 -13.19 18.49
C TYR A 34 14.70 -11.97 18.96
N ARG A 35 14.01 -10.96 19.51
CA ARG A 35 14.66 -9.75 20.03
C ARG A 35 14.82 -9.85 21.54
N CYS A 36 16.05 -10.05 22.00
CA CYS A 36 16.41 -10.10 23.41
C CYS A 36 17.09 -8.79 23.81
N GLY A 37 16.32 -7.84 24.35
CA GLY A 37 16.80 -6.50 24.65
C GLY A 37 17.15 -5.70 23.39
N ASN A 38 18.42 -5.30 23.24
CA ASN A 38 18.91 -4.52 22.09
C ASN A 38 19.63 -5.36 21.02
N THR A 39 19.61 -6.68 21.15
CA THR A 39 20.26 -7.62 20.21
C THR A 39 19.23 -8.59 19.63
N TYR A 40 19.40 -8.95 18.36
CA TYR A 40 18.62 -9.99 17.69
C TYR A 40 19.37 -11.32 17.77
N GLN A 41 18.67 -12.40 18.10
CA GLN A 41 19.23 -13.74 18.20
C GLN A 41 18.29 -14.76 17.53
N ASP A 42 18.87 -15.83 16.98
CA ASP A 42 18.11 -16.91 16.35
C ASP A 42 17.50 -17.90 17.37
N GLN A 43 17.87 -17.75 18.65
CA GLN A 43 17.35 -18.58 19.74
C GLN A 43 16.44 -17.77 20.67
N PRO A 44 15.38 -18.38 21.22
CA PRO A 44 14.50 -17.71 22.17
C PRO A 44 15.29 -17.25 23.40
N CYS A 45 14.97 -16.06 23.90
CA CYS A 45 15.70 -15.42 25.00
C CYS A 45 15.73 -16.33 26.24
N GLY A 46 16.93 -16.71 26.68
CA GLY A 46 17.11 -17.60 27.82
C GLY A 46 16.58 -17.01 29.13
N LYS A 47 15.72 -17.77 29.81
CA LYS A 47 15.20 -17.55 31.18
C LYS A 47 14.35 -16.30 31.39
N GLY A 48 13.10 -16.37 30.95
CA GLY A 48 11.96 -15.74 31.65
C GLY A 48 11.88 -14.22 31.59
N GLN A 49 12.72 -13.54 30.80
CA GLN A 49 12.43 -12.15 30.46
C GLN A 49 11.21 -12.14 29.56
N GLN A 50 10.13 -11.51 30.05
CA GLN A 50 8.89 -11.35 29.30
C GLN A 50 9.24 -10.84 27.91
N GLU A 51 8.88 -11.61 26.89
CA GLU A 51 8.70 -11.10 25.54
C GLU A 51 7.77 -9.89 25.67
N ARG A 52 8.33 -8.69 25.81
CA ARG A 52 7.72 -7.56 25.15
C ARG A 52 7.84 -7.93 23.68
N VAL A 53 6.82 -8.61 23.18
CA VAL A 53 6.42 -8.49 21.79
C VAL A 53 6.26 -7.00 21.63
N ILE A 54 7.35 -6.34 21.22
CA ILE A 54 7.29 -5.00 20.67
C ILE A 54 6.54 -5.29 19.38
N SER A 55 5.21 -5.38 19.49
CA SER A 55 4.31 -4.95 18.44
C SER A 55 4.77 -3.52 18.24
N VAL A 56 5.70 -3.37 17.32
CA VAL A 56 6.16 -2.10 16.85
C VAL A 56 4.90 -1.53 16.21
N LEU A 57 4.08 -0.87 17.02
CA LEU A 57 3.22 0.24 16.64
C LEU A 57 4.15 1.36 16.15
N HIS A 58 5.02 1.07 15.17
CA HIS A 58 5.11 2.01 14.08
C HIS A 58 3.74 1.86 13.45
N ALA A 59 2.89 2.87 13.67
CA ALA A 59 1.90 3.17 12.67
C ALA A 59 2.64 3.03 11.32
N PRO A 60 2.20 2.12 10.43
CA PRO A 60 2.82 2.06 9.11
C PRO A 60 2.90 3.50 8.63
N PRO A 61 4.07 3.99 8.19
CA PRO A 61 4.22 5.39 7.78
C PRO A 61 3.03 5.68 6.91
N GLU A 62 2.18 6.60 7.39
CA GLU A 62 0.83 6.84 6.88
C GLU A 62 0.94 6.83 5.37
N ASN A 63 0.55 5.71 4.75
CA ASN A 63 1.07 5.40 3.42
C ASN A 63 0.46 6.48 2.53
N PRO A 64 1.25 7.45 2.02
CA PRO A 64 0.66 8.64 1.40
C PRO A 64 -0.18 8.23 0.18
N ALA A 65 0.07 7.03 -0.35
CA ALA A 65 -0.72 6.34 -1.36
C ALA A 65 -2.22 6.18 -1.03
N ALA A 66 -2.63 6.18 0.24
CA ALA A 66 -4.03 5.96 0.64
C ALA A 66 -4.95 7.16 0.35
N ASN A 67 -4.39 8.36 0.13
CA ASN A 67 -5.16 9.58 -0.17
C ASN A 67 -4.74 10.21 -1.51
N ILE A 68 -4.29 9.39 -2.46
CA ILE A 68 -4.02 9.84 -3.82
C ILE A 68 -5.27 9.59 -4.65
N ASP A 69 -5.73 10.62 -5.36
CA ASP A 69 -6.85 10.50 -6.27
C ASP A 69 -6.60 9.42 -7.33
N ALA A 70 -7.64 8.66 -7.69
CA ALA A 70 -7.50 7.56 -8.64
C ALA A 70 -6.91 8.00 -9.99
N SER A 71 -7.21 9.22 -10.45
CA SER A 71 -6.66 9.77 -11.70
C SER A 71 -5.17 10.08 -11.59
N CYS A 72 -4.71 10.60 -10.45
CA CYS A 72 -3.28 10.86 -10.21
C CYS A 72 -2.49 9.56 -10.07
N ARG A 73 -3.06 8.56 -9.41
CA ARG A 73 -2.47 7.22 -9.33
C ARG A 73 -2.32 6.59 -10.72
N GLN A 74 -3.32 6.75 -11.60
CA GLN A 74 -3.23 6.26 -12.97
C GLN A 74 -2.10 6.94 -13.75
N ARG A 75 -1.96 8.27 -13.65
CA ARG A 75 -0.82 9.00 -14.25
C ARG A 75 0.53 8.50 -13.71
N GLY A 76 0.61 8.19 -12.42
CA GLY A 76 1.79 7.57 -11.81
C GLY A 76 2.17 6.21 -12.42
N GLU A 77 1.18 5.35 -12.68
CA GLU A 77 1.42 4.05 -13.34
C GLU A 77 1.84 4.21 -14.81
N GLU A 78 1.25 5.16 -15.53
CA GLU A 78 1.65 5.49 -16.90
C GLU A 78 3.10 6.01 -16.94
N ALA A 79 3.48 6.85 -15.99
CA ALA A 79 4.85 7.33 -15.85
C ALA A 79 5.83 6.17 -15.61
N LYS A 80 5.49 5.24 -14.72
CA LYS A 80 6.28 4.04 -14.47
C LYS A 80 6.50 3.22 -15.74
N LYS A 81 5.47 3.07 -16.58
CA LYS A 81 5.58 2.37 -17.87
C LYS A 81 6.55 3.07 -18.82
N ILE A 82 6.50 4.40 -18.90
CA ILE A 82 7.42 5.19 -19.75
C ILE A 82 8.88 5.02 -19.30
N ILE A 83 9.13 5.06 -17.98
CA ILE A 83 10.48 4.85 -17.42
C ILE A 83 10.98 3.45 -17.72
N TRP A 84 10.14 2.43 -17.57
CA TRP A 84 10.53 1.07 -17.92
C TRP A 84 10.90 0.96 -19.40
N MET A 85 10.12 1.58 -20.30
CA MET A 85 10.48 1.63 -21.72
C MET A 85 11.82 2.32 -21.96
N ARG A 86 12.10 3.43 -21.25
CA ARG A 86 13.39 4.14 -21.30
C ARG A 86 14.55 3.26 -20.81
N GLU A 87 14.35 2.48 -19.73
CA GLU A 87 15.35 1.54 -19.20
C GLU A 87 15.66 0.41 -20.19
N VAL A 88 14.67 -0.02 -20.99
CA VAL A 88 14.84 -0.99 -22.08
C VAL A 88 15.44 -0.35 -23.35
N GLY A 89 15.75 0.95 -23.32
CA GLY A 89 16.42 1.66 -24.42
C GLY A 89 15.48 2.28 -25.45
N ALA A 90 14.19 2.40 -25.15
CA ALA A 90 13.31 3.25 -25.96
C ALA A 90 13.76 4.71 -25.86
N THR A 91 13.78 5.42 -26.99
CA THR A 91 14.09 6.86 -27.00
C THR A 91 12.82 7.69 -26.89
N GLN A 92 12.98 8.97 -26.54
CA GLN A 92 11.88 9.91 -26.41
C GLN A 92 11.11 10.05 -27.73
N GLU A 93 11.83 10.17 -28.84
CA GLU A 93 11.25 10.33 -30.19
C GLU A 93 10.41 9.13 -30.58
N ARG A 94 10.85 7.92 -30.24
CA ARG A 94 10.09 6.69 -30.48
C ARG A 94 8.77 6.71 -29.71
N LEU A 95 8.80 7.09 -28.44
CA LEU A 95 7.58 7.13 -27.61
C LEU A 95 6.63 8.27 -28.03
N LEU A 96 7.16 9.37 -28.56
CA LEU A 96 6.36 10.46 -29.14
C LEU A 96 5.74 10.06 -30.49
N ALA A 97 6.45 9.26 -31.29
CA ALA A 97 5.98 8.77 -32.59
C ALA A 97 4.82 7.76 -32.49
N ASP A 98 4.71 7.02 -31.38
CA ASP A 98 3.63 6.07 -31.12
C ASP A 98 2.22 6.71 -30.97
N GLY A 99 2.07 8.02 -31.24
CA GLY A 99 0.77 8.64 -31.53
C GLY A 99 -0.15 8.85 -30.31
N GLY A 100 0.41 9.11 -29.13
CA GLY A 100 -0.38 9.39 -27.91
C GLY A 100 -1.15 10.71 -27.93
N SER A 101 -2.06 10.86 -26.95
CA SER A 101 -2.72 12.14 -26.64
C SER A 101 -1.70 13.24 -26.30
N GLU A 102 -2.11 14.50 -26.35
CA GLU A 102 -1.23 15.63 -26.03
C GLU A 102 -0.72 15.55 -24.58
N GLU A 103 -1.58 15.14 -23.64
CA GLU A 103 -1.18 14.95 -22.24
C GLU A 103 -0.10 13.89 -22.09
N ARG A 104 -0.22 12.78 -22.84
CA ARG A 104 0.77 11.70 -22.82
C ARG A 104 2.10 12.16 -23.40
N ARG A 105 2.10 12.99 -24.44
CA ARG A 105 3.34 13.56 -25.02
C ARG A 105 4.02 14.50 -24.03
N LYS A 106 3.27 15.33 -23.32
CA LYS A 106 3.79 16.18 -22.24
C LYS A 106 4.40 15.32 -21.13
N LEU A 107 3.68 14.29 -20.66
CA LEU A 107 4.18 13.37 -19.65
C LEU A 107 5.49 12.67 -20.06
N ILE A 108 5.61 12.25 -21.34
CA ILE A 108 6.86 11.69 -21.88
C ILE A 108 7.99 12.74 -21.78
N GLY A 109 7.74 13.98 -22.19
CA GLY A 109 8.73 15.07 -22.09
C GLY A 109 9.20 15.30 -20.65
N ASP A 110 8.26 15.38 -19.71
CA ASP A 110 8.54 15.63 -18.29
C ASP A 110 9.38 14.49 -17.68
N ILE A 111 9.07 13.23 -17.99
CA ILE A 111 9.81 12.05 -17.49
C ILE A 111 11.23 11.97 -18.06
N TYR A 112 11.45 12.38 -19.31
CA TYR A 112 12.79 12.40 -19.90
C TYR A 112 13.64 13.56 -19.38
N ALA A 113 13.01 14.69 -19.02
CA ALA A 113 13.68 15.78 -18.32
C ALA A 113 14.07 15.39 -16.88
N GLN A 114 13.26 14.54 -16.23
CA GLN A 114 13.53 14.07 -14.88
C GLN A 114 14.59 12.94 -14.85
N ARG A 115 15.46 12.99 -13.84
CA ARG A 115 16.44 11.93 -13.53
C ARG A 115 16.08 11.32 -12.18
N GLY A 116 16.07 9.99 -12.10
CA GLY A 116 15.77 9.28 -10.86
C GLY A 116 15.32 7.85 -11.12
N ASN A 117 15.05 7.13 -10.04
CA ASN A 117 14.46 5.79 -10.09
C ASN A 117 12.96 5.88 -10.46
N SER A 118 12.40 4.80 -11.00
CA SER A 118 10.99 4.67 -11.34
C SER A 118 10.03 5.02 -10.18
N ALA A 119 10.41 4.66 -8.95
CA ALA A 119 9.62 5.00 -7.76
C ALA A 119 9.59 6.50 -7.46
N ASP A 120 10.72 7.20 -7.60
CA ASP A 120 10.82 8.63 -7.31
C ASP A 120 10.06 9.47 -8.32
N VAL A 121 10.19 9.12 -9.61
CA VAL A 121 9.46 9.80 -10.69
C VAL A 121 7.96 9.58 -10.56
N ARG A 122 7.51 8.37 -10.20
CA ARG A 122 6.10 8.11 -9.92
C ARG A 122 5.60 9.02 -8.80
N ALA A 123 6.30 9.07 -7.67
CA ALA A 123 5.91 9.89 -6.53
C ALA A 123 5.86 11.38 -6.89
N ALA A 124 6.82 11.86 -7.70
CA ALA A 124 6.82 13.23 -8.22
C ALA A 124 5.62 13.51 -9.12
N VAL A 125 5.30 12.62 -10.08
CA VAL A 125 4.15 12.77 -10.99
C VAL A 125 2.83 12.74 -10.22
N GLU A 126 2.67 11.84 -9.25
CA GLU A 126 1.48 11.78 -8.39
C GLU A 126 1.32 13.07 -7.58
N LYS A 127 2.42 13.61 -7.03
CA LYS A 127 2.44 14.88 -6.30
C LYS A 127 2.04 16.05 -7.20
N ASP A 128 2.68 16.20 -8.37
CA ASP A 128 2.40 17.30 -9.31
C ASP A 128 0.95 17.27 -9.79
N CYS A 129 0.41 16.07 -10.03
CA CYS A 129 -1.01 15.89 -10.34
C CYS A 129 -1.93 16.40 -9.23
N MET A 130 -1.63 16.09 -7.97
CA MET A 130 -2.42 16.58 -6.84
C MET A 130 -2.28 18.09 -6.67
N GLU A 131 -1.09 18.67 -6.88
CA GLU A 131 -0.89 20.12 -6.84
C GLU A 131 -1.68 20.84 -7.94
N GLU A 132 -1.67 20.31 -9.17
CA GLU A 132 -2.44 20.86 -10.29
C GLU A 132 -3.95 20.71 -10.06
N LYS A 133 -4.39 19.59 -9.47
CA LYS A 133 -5.79 19.39 -9.07
C LYS A 133 -6.22 20.36 -7.97
N ASN A 134 -5.36 20.63 -6.99
CA ASN A 134 -5.61 21.59 -5.94
C ASN A 134 -5.65 23.03 -6.47
N ARG A 135 -4.81 23.36 -7.46
CA ARG A 135 -4.78 24.67 -8.11
C ARG A 135 -6.00 24.91 -9.03
N SER A 136 -6.47 23.86 -9.70
CA SER A 136 -7.65 23.93 -10.56
C SER A 136 -8.97 23.91 -9.78
N ARG A 137 -8.94 23.48 -8.51
CA ARG A 137 -10.09 23.59 -7.63
C ARG A 137 -10.38 25.08 -7.41
N PRO A 138 -11.53 25.61 -7.85
CA PRO A 138 -11.86 27.00 -7.62
C PRO A 138 -11.80 27.26 -6.11
N PRO A 139 -11.34 28.44 -5.66
CA PRO A 139 -11.31 28.77 -4.24
C PRO A 139 -12.75 28.64 -3.75
N LEU A 140 -13.03 27.54 -3.06
CA LEU A 140 -14.28 27.38 -2.34
C LEU A 140 -14.27 28.54 -1.37
N LYS A 141 -15.13 29.54 -1.63
CA LYS A 141 -15.40 30.65 -0.72
C LYS A 141 -15.54 30.01 0.64
N SER A 142 -14.51 30.16 1.47
CA SER A 142 -14.46 29.54 2.77
C SER A 142 -15.69 30.07 3.48
N SER A 143 -16.63 29.18 3.80
CA SER A 143 -17.74 29.50 4.66
C SER A 143 -17.14 29.91 6.00
N ALA A 144 -16.85 31.20 6.12
CA ALA A 144 -16.52 31.88 7.35
C ALA A 144 -17.76 31.77 8.24
N GLY A 145 -17.78 30.76 9.10
CA GLY A 145 -18.94 30.45 9.91
C GLY A 145 -18.58 29.42 10.96
N ASN A 146 -17.86 29.89 11.98
CA ASN A 146 -17.93 29.47 13.39
C ASN A 146 -16.54 29.36 14.05
N ASN A 147 -15.90 30.52 14.23
CA ASN A 147 -14.98 30.69 15.35
C ASN A 147 -15.80 31.25 16.53
N SER A 148 -16.40 30.35 17.31
CA SER A 148 -16.75 30.66 18.70
C SER A 148 -15.44 30.72 19.47
N ALA A 149 -14.99 31.94 19.73
CA ALA A 149 -13.94 32.22 20.69
C ALA A 149 -14.42 31.78 22.08
N THR A 150 -13.71 30.84 22.70
CA THR A 150 -13.76 30.66 24.15
C THR A 150 -12.32 30.64 24.64
N LYS A 151 -11.92 31.77 25.22
CA LYS A 151 -10.72 31.96 26.03
C LYS A 151 -10.79 31.02 27.24
N PRO A 152 -9.66 30.51 27.73
CA PRO A 152 -9.35 30.84 29.12
C PRO A 152 -7.89 31.23 29.35
N ASP A 153 -7.73 32.21 30.23
CA ASP A 153 -6.49 32.49 30.97
C ASP A 153 -6.07 31.26 31.77
N THR A 154 -4.76 30.98 31.84
CA THR A 154 -4.20 30.26 32.98
C THR A 154 -2.76 30.69 33.23
N THR A 155 -2.60 31.59 34.20
CA THR A 155 -1.36 31.78 34.97
C THR A 155 -1.42 30.92 36.22
N GLY A 156 -0.31 30.28 36.58
CA GLY A 156 -0.02 29.88 37.96
C GLY A 156 0.01 28.38 38.23
N ASP A 157 1.23 27.88 38.44
CA ASP A 157 1.68 26.79 39.30
C ASP A 157 0.63 25.89 39.97
N THR A 158 0.82 24.56 39.85
CA THR A 158 0.99 23.66 41.01
C THR A 158 1.22 22.23 40.49
N ALA A 159 2.35 21.66 40.89
CA ALA A 159 2.71 20.26 40.71
C ALA A 159 1.68 19.34 41.41
N SER A 160 0.71 18.78 40.68
CA SER A 160 0.00 17.53 41.02
C SER A 160 -1.00 17.13 39.91
N ALA A 161 -0.53 16.79 38.70
CA ALA A 161 -1.42 16.54 37.55
C ALA A 161 -1.04 15.31 36.68
N SER A 162 -0.27 14.35 37.20
CA SER A 162 0.16 13.18 36.40
C SER A 162 -0.78 11.97 36.44
N ALA A 163 -1.80 11.94 37.32
CA ALA A 163 -2.73 10.81 37.43
C ALA A 163 -4.05 10.99 36.64
N ALA A 164 -4.57 12.21 36.55
CA ALA A 164 -5.84 12.49 35.85
C ALA A 164 -5.69 12.57 34.31
N ALA A 165 -4.54 13.03 33.81
CA ALA A 165 -4.25 13.05 32.37
C ALA A 165 -4.18 11.63 31.76
N SER A 166 -3.66 10.65 32.51
CA SER A 166 -3.62 9.25 32.08
C SER A 166 -4.99 8.56 32.00
N ALA A 167 -6.01 9.06 32.70
CA ALA A 167 -7.36 8.50 32.61
C ALA A 167 -8.08 8.95 31.33
N ASN A 168 -7.89 10.21 30.90
CA ASN A 168 -8.46 10.71 29.65
C ASN A 168 -7.82 10.08 28.41
N THR A 169 -6.49 9.87 28.40
CA THR A 169 -5.80 9.19 27.29
C THR A 169 -6.29 7.75 27.12
N ARG A 170 -6.47 7.01 28.22
CA ARG A 170 -6.97 5.62 28.16
C ARG A 170 -8.39 5.53 27.62
N ASN A 171 -9.25 6.51 27.91
CA ASN A 171 -10.63 6.53 27.41
C ASN A 171 -10.70 6.94 25.93
N SER A 172 -9.84 7.84 25.47
CA SER A 172 -9.73 8.18 24.04
C SER A 172 -9.12 7.04 23.22
N ASP A 173 -8.18 6.28 23.80
CA ASP A 173 -7.58 5.13 23.13
C ASP A 173 -8.59 4.00 22.96
N ALA A 174 -9.41 3.73 23.99
CA ALA A 174 -10.47 2.72 23.92
C ALA A 174 -11.49 3.03 22.81
N THR A 175 -11.93 4.29 22.69
CA THR A 175 -12.87 4.70 21.63
C THR A 175 -12.24 4.64 20.25
N ARG A 176 -10.96 5.02 20.11
CA ARG A 176 -10.21 4.91 18.85
C ARG A 176 -10.03 3.46 18.40
N ILE A 177 -9.63 2.58 19.32
CA ILE A 177 -9.49 1.15 19.07
C ILE A 177 -10.84 0.56 18.66
N GLN A 178 -11.93 0.93 19.34
CA GLN A 178 -13.28 0.48 18.97
C GLN A 178 -13.67 0.92 17.55
N GLY A 179 -13.33 2.15 17.15
CA GLY A 179 -13.54 2.65 15.79
C GLY A 179 -12.79 1.83 14.75
N LEU A 180 -11.50 1.57 14.99
CA LEU A 180 -10.66 0.74 14.13
C LEU A 180 -11.20 -0.69 14.03
N CYS A 181 -11.63 -1.31 15.14
CA CYS A 181 -12.23 -2.64 15.13
C CYS A 181 -13.48 -2.71 14.25
N LYS A 182 -14.31 -1.65 14.23
CA LYS A 182 -15.51 -1.59 13.36
C LYS A 182 -15.12 -1.52 11.90
N GLN A 183 -14.16 -0.65 11.57
CA GLN A 183 -13.67 -0.48 10.19
C GLN A 183 -13.06 -1.78 9.64
N LEU A 184 -12.21 -2.46 10.41
CA LEU A 184 -11.60 -3.72 9.99
C LEU A 184 -12.63 -4.84 9.79
N ARG A 185 -13.70 -4.86 10.59
CA ARG A 185 -14.81 -5.82 10.38
C ARG A 185 -15.61 -5.54 9.11
N GLU A 186 -15.80 -4.28 8.76
CA GLU A 186 -16.44 -3.88 7.50
C GLU A 186 -15.58 -4.29 6.29
N VAL A 187 -14.26 -4.16 6.40
CA VAL A 187 -13.33 -4.67 5.38
C VAL A 187 -13.45 -6.19 5.22
N LEU A 188 -13.53 -6.95 6.32
CA LEU A 188 -13.74 -8.40 6.26
C LEU A 188 -15.07 -8.79 5.60
N SER A 189 -16.16 -8.08 5.91
CA SER A 189 -17.47 -8.37 5.29
C SER A 189 -17.46 -8.04 3.80
N HIS A 190 -16.79 -6.96 3.40
CA HIS A 190 -16.59 -6.63 1.99
C HIS A 190 -15.79 -7.72 1.26
N MET A 191 -14.69 -8.21 1.84
CA MET A 191 -13.91 -9.30 1.25
C MET A 191 -14.73 -10.60 1.12
N GLN A 192 -15.53 -10.95 2.14
CA GLN A 192 -16.41 -12.13 2.07
C GLN A 192 -17.49 -12.01 0.99
N ASN A 193 -18.03 -10.80 0.78
CA ASN A 193 -18.97 -10.56 -0.31
C ASN A 193 -18.26 -10.65 -1.67
N GLY A 194 -17.02 -10.17 -1.79
CA GLY A 194 -16.19 -10.32 -2.98
C GLY A 194 -15.86 -11.78 -3.31
N GLU A 195 -15.61 -12.62 -2.30
CA GLU A 195 -15.42 -14.06 -2.50
C GLU A 195 -16.68 -14.75 -3.06
N ARG A 196 -17.89 -14.25 -2.75
CA ARG A 196 -19.16 -14.78 -3.27
C ARG A 196 -19.43 -14.36 -4.71
N SER A 197 -19.00 -13.18 -5.14
CA SER A 197 -19.16 -12.74 -6.53
C SER A 197 -18.24 -13.48 -7.50
N GLY A 198 -17.19 -14.11 -6.97
CA GLY A 198 -16.14 -14.75 -7.78
C GLY A 198 -15.25 -13.72 -8.48
N GLY A 199 -14.08 -14.17 -8.94
CA GLY A 199 -13.07 -13.32 -9.58
C GLY A 199 -11.98 -14.18 -10.23
N ASN A 200 -10.94 -13.53 -10.73
CA ASN A 200 -9.77 -14.26 -11.25
C ASN A 200 -9.04 -14.99 -10.10
N ALA A 201 -8.34 -16.09 -10.40
CA ALA A 201 -7.64 -16.91 -9.41
C ALA A 201 -6.62 -16.10 -8.59
N GLU A 202 -5.87 -15.21 -9.25
CA GLU A 202 -4.89 -14.32 -8.61
C GLU A 202 -5.56 -13.33 -7.65
N GLU A 203 -6.73 -12.81 -8.03
CA GLU A 203 -7.52 -11.89 -7.20
C GLU A 203 -8.06 -12.60 -5.96
N MET A 204 -8.57 -13.83 -6.12
CA MET A 204 -9.05 -14.66 -5.01
C MET A 204 -7.92 -14.98 -4.01
N ASP A 205 -6.71 -15.24 -4.48
CA ASP A 205 -5.58 -15.52 -3.59
C ASP A 205 -5.03 -14.27 -2.89
N ASN A 206 -5.05 -13.12 -3.57
CA ASN A 206 -4.79 -11.83 -2.94
C ASN A 206 -5.83 -11.50 -1.86
N MET A 207 -7.13 -11.70 -2.13
CA MET A 207 -8.19 -11.50 -1.15
C MET A 207 -8.05 -12.40 0.07
N LYS A 208 -7.74 -13.70 -0.11
CA LYS A 208 -7.48 -14.62 1.01
C LYS A 208 -6.30 -14.19 1.86
N THR A 209 -5.26 -13.64 1.25
CA THR A 209 -4.07 -13.16 1.96
C THR A 209 -4.42 -11.91 2.77
N MET A 210 -5.08 -10.92 2.15
CA MET A 210 -5.56 -9.74 2.86
C MET A 210 -6.53 -10.09 4.00
N ARG A 211 -7.41 -11.08 3.81
CA ARG A 211 -8.32 -11.55 4.86
C ARG A 211 -7.57 -12.06 6.09
N ARG A 212 -6.59 -12.94 5.88
CA ARG A 212 -5.76 -13.49 6.98
C ARG A 212 -5.01 -12.40 7.72
N ASP A 213 -4.50 -11.40 7.01
CA ASP A 213 -3.76 -10.30 7.65
C ASP A 213 -4.69 -9.36 8.41
N THR A 214 -5.86 -9.05 7.86
CA THR A 214 -6.92 -8.29 8.56
C THR A 214 -7.39 -9.02 9.83
N GLU A 215 -7.58 -10.34 9.76
CA GLU A 215 -7.94 -11.17 10.93
C GLU A 215 -6.86 -11.15 12.01
N LYS A 216 -5.58 -11.22 11.64
CA LYS A 216 -4.47 -11.07 12.58
C LYS A 216 -4.46 -9.69 13.22
N GLU A 217 -4.72 -8.64 12.45
CA GLU A 217 -4.74 -7.27 12.96
C GLU A 217 -5.88 -7.04 13.96
N ILE A 218 -7.08 -7.55 13.67
CA ILE A 218 -8.21 -7.57 14.62
C ILE A 218 -7.83 -8.29 15.91
N LYS A 219 -7.15 -9.45 15.81
CA LYS A 219 -6.68 -10.22 16.97
C LYS A 219 -5.63 -9.44 17.77
N ASN A 220 -4.70 -8.79 17.10
CA ASN A 220 -3.62 -8.00 17.71
C ASN A 220 -4.16 -6.77 18.44
N LEU A 221 -5.20 -6.13 17.91
CA LEU A 221 -5.87 -4.99 18.54
C LEU A 221 -6.75 -5.39 19.74
N GLY A 222 -6.86 -6.69 20.04
CA GLY A 222 -7.71 -7.17 21.13
C GLY A 222 -9.19 -6.93 20.87
N CYS A 223 -9.60 -6.82 19.59
CA CYS A 223 -10.98 -6.69 19.18
C CYS A 223 -11.71 -8.02 19.39
N THR A 224 -11.92 -8.43 20.65
CA THR A 224 -12.74 -9.61 20.95
C THR A 224 -14.13 -9.40 20.39
N ASN A 225 -14.72 -10.47 19.87
CA ASN A 225 -16.09 -10.43 19.35
C ASN A 225 -17.01 -10.10 20.52
N ALA A 226 -17.36 -8.82 20.67
CA ALA A 226 -18.52 -8.39 21.43
C ALA A 226 -19.72 -8.99 20.70
N ARG A 227 -20.08 -10.20 21.13
CA ARG A 227 -21.23 -10.96 20.65
C ARG A 227 -22.45 -10.52 21.43
#